data_AF-A0A7S1C2I6-F1
#
_entry.id   AF-A0A7S1C2I6-F1
#
_cell.length_a   1.000
_cell.length_b   1.000
_cell.length_c   1.000
_cell.angle_alpha   90.00
_cell.angle_beta   90.00
_cell.angle_gamma   90.00
#
_symmetry.space_group_name_H-M   'P 1'
#
loop_
_entity.id
_entity.type
_entity.pdbx_description
1 polymer ?
#
loop_
_entity_poly.entity_id
_entity_poly.type
_entity_poly.pdbx_seq_one_letter_code
_entity_poly.pdbx_strand_id
1 'polypeptide(L)'
;MAAAEPKAVKRTLEKVRVESETSMGRSYSKRVRREKGIGETRKTWKHRTFNVERPIKHSLTYTSCALDSHTREGLLAYFRNAQDLTDALFSSFKTDSTFFIKPDSLRRPMIFYFGHNACVFANKLRLAGVLPEPVHDVYQRMFETGVDEMPWDDMDDMQDPDYPWPTLAETLAFRKQVRDVVEDKIAIMPEGTKEAPTTPDSPFWGIWMGIEHERIHLETSSVLVRQMPVAEVERPKSWVYAPSNAATPEAAPANELVDVAAGRATIGKPLDFPTYGWDNEYGRRDVDVPAFKGSKFLVTNAEFLPFVLDGGYADKRWWISKSGDDEGWRWIQLRGQKKPLWWVATSHPDLAPFVGNRPGSSPTHQCELDDGTAAAGDGPSFRLRAMFDIIDMPWDWPVEVNYLEAVAFLNWKSAREGVQYRVPTEAEYHLMRASPNPYDEAERARPDYAARCERTMLDEVPGNTNLRFASASPVDMFPPSAAGFYDTHGNVFQWCCDHFYVLPGFKIHYLYDDYSTPLMDGWHNLLVGGAWISSGSFASSFARNAFRRHFQQQSGFRYVTSALVATEEYAGQHTVKNMWEGIRDLSEDLDTAYTPRAELLPPAAGAPAGGEYDKAIAAVCAAAAS
;
A
#
# COMPACT_ATOMS: atom_id res chain seq x y z
N MET A 1 29.47 43.03 -70.68
CA MET A 1 30.68 43.79 -70.31
C MET A 1 30.33 44.64 -69.10
N ALA A 2 30.99 44.66 -67.96
CA ALA A 2 32.07 43.88 -67.35
C ALA A 2 31.98 44.17 -65.83
N ALA A 3 32.03 43.14 -64.96
CA ALA A 3 33.10 42.85 -63.97
C ALA A 3 33.06 43.72 -62.67
N ALA A 4 33.21 43.23 -61.43
CA ALA A 4 33.55 41.91 -60.86
C ALA A 4 33.10 41.79 -59.37
N GLU A 5 32.96 40.55 -58.89
CA GLU A 5 32.64 39.99 -57.54
C GLU A 5 33.87 39.88 -56.58
N PRO A 6 33.88 39.20 -55.39
CA PRO A 6 32.92 38.93 -54.28
C PRO A 6 33.56 38.93 -52.83
N LYS A 7 32.78 38.68 -51.75
CA LYS A 7 33.05 37.77 -50.56
C LYS A 7 32.14 38.09 -49.34
N ALA A 8 31.28 37.13 -48.93
CA ALA A 8 31.36 36.29 -47.71
C ALA A 8 31.48 37.08 -46.37
N VAL A 9 30.62 36.94 -45.36
CA VAL A 9 30.42 35.74 -44.52
C VAL A 9 28.97 35.69 -43.98
N LYS A 10 28.15 34.78 -44.52
CA LYS A 10 27.04 34.16 -43.76
C LYS A 10 27.66 32.99 -43.02
N ARG A 11 27.68 33.03 -41.69
CA ARG A 11 28.23 31.93 -40.90
C ARG A 11 27.22 30.78 -40.89
N THR A 12 27.65 29.71 -41.54
CA THR A 12 27.14 28.36 -41.56
C THR A 12 26.92 27.84 -40.13
N LEU A 13 25.73 27.33 -39.84
CA LEU A 13 25.61 26.15 -39.00
C LEU A 13 25.09 25.05 -39.92
N GLU A 14 26.03 24.20 -40.32
CA GLU A 14 25.76 22.97 -41.03
C GLU A 14 24.71 22.17 -40.26
N LYS A 15 23.76 21.62 -41.01
CA LYS A 15 23.00 20.45 -40.60
C LYS A 15 24.01 19.34 -40.27
N VAL A 16 24.41 19.23 -39.02
CA VAL A 16 24.78 17.93 -38.46
C VAL A 16 23.48 17.32 -37.99
N ARG A 17 22.90 16.51 -38.87
CA ARG A 17 21.90 15.52 -38.49
C ARG A 17 22.65 14.53 -37.60
N VAL A 18 22.62 14.74 -36.29
CA VAL A 18 22.96 13.68 -35.34
C VAL A 18 21.76 12.74 -35.35
N GLU A 19 21.92 11.64 -36.06
CA GLU A 19 21.14 10.44 -35.82
C GLU A 19 21.40 10.00 -34.38
N SER A 20 20.56 10.40 -33.46
CA SER A 20 20.40 9.69 -32.20
C SER A 20 18.94 9.73 -31.78
N GLU A 21 18.17 8.86 -32.45
CA GLU A 21 17.11 8.15 -31.76
C GLU A 21 17.71 7.57 -30.47
N THR A 22 17.19 7.90 -29.29
CA THR A 22 16.86 6.90 -28.25
C THR A 22 16.32 7.60 -27.00
N SER A 23 15.02 7.41 -26.77
CA SER A 23 14.42 7.45 -25.44
C SER A 23 15.10 6.41 -24.54
N MET A 24 15.27 6.71 -23.25
CA MET A 24 16.03 5.89 -22.30
C MET A 24 15.56 4.44 -22.20
N GLY A 25 14.28 4.13 -22.44
CA GLY A 25 13.78 2.74 -22.50
C GLY A 25 14.31 1.91 -23.67
N ARG A 26 14.66 2.54 -24.81
CA ARG A 26 15.30 1.82 -25.95
C ARG A 26 16.81 1.68 -25.81
N SER A 27 17.44 2.57 -25.04
CA SER A 27 18.88 2.59 -24.76
C SER A 27 19.27 1.49 -23.76
N TYR A 28 18.47 1.27 -22.72
CA TYR A 28 18.73 0.28 -21.67
C TYR A 28 18.86 -1.15 -22.21
N SER A 29 17.92 -1.60 -23.05
CA SER A 29 17.92 -2.97 -23.59
C SER A 29 19.10 -3.26 -24.54
N LYS A 30 19.53 -2.29 -25.34
CA LYS A 30 20.67 -2.46 -26.27
C LYS A 30 22.03 -2.32 -25.57
N ARG A 31 22.15 -1.45 -24.56
CA ARG A 31 23.42 -1.16 -23.88
C ARG A 31 23.75 -2.21 -22.81
N VAL A 32 22.77 -2.68 -22.04
CA VAL A 32 22.96 -3.80 -21.08
C VAL A 32 23.24 -5.11 -21.83
N ARG A 33 22.57 -5.38 -22.96
CA ARG A 33 22.93 -6.52 -23.84
C ARG A 33 24.36 -6.44 -24.39
N ARG A 34 24.97 -5.25 -24.45
CA ARG A 34 26.32 -5.02 -25.02
C ARG A 34 27.43 -4.95 -23.98
N GLU A 35 27.18 -4.40 -22.79
CA GLU A 35 28.25 -4.06 -21.84
C GLU A 35 28.48 -5.11 -20.74
N LYS A 36 27.54 -6.03 -20.47
CA LYS A 36 27.78 -7.17 -19.57
C LYS A 36 27.09 -8.42 -20.09
N GLY A 37 27.86 -9.52 -20.23
CA GLY A 37 27.41 -10.84 -20.69
C GLY A 37 26.41 -11.55 -19.76
N ILE A 38 25.28 -10.91 -19.46
CA ILE A 38 24.16 -11.47 -18.68
C ILE A 38 23.37 -12.49 -19.54
N GLY A 39 23.47 -12.38 -20.88
CA GLY A 39 22.72 -13.21 -21.83
C GLY A 39 23.38 -14.54 -22.24
N GLU A 40 24.71 -14.63 -22.33
CA GLU A 40 25.38 -15.76 -23.01
C GLU A 40 25.60 -17.02 -22.14
N THR A 41 25.52 -16.91 -20.81
CA THR A 41 25.72 -18.04 -19.88
C THR A 41 24.44 -18.80 -19.49
N ARG A 42 23.28 -18.48 -20.09
CA ARG A 42 21.96 -18.98 -19.64
C ARG A 42 21.58 -20.41 -20.07
N LYS A 43 22.43 -21.16 -20.79
CA LYS A 43 21.99 -22.42 -21.44
C LYS A 43 21.99 -23.70 -20.59
N THR A 44 22.40 -23.71 -19.32
CA THR A 44 22.43 -24.97 -18.53
C THR A 44 22.23 -24.77 -17.03
N TRP A 45 21.12 -24.18 -16.59
CA TRP A 45 20.78 -24.17 -15.17
C TRP A 45 19.50 -24.97 -14.91
N LYS A 46 19.68 -26.10 -14.21
CA LYS A 46 18.56 -26.88 -13.70
C LYS A 46 17.90 -26.08 -12.57
N HIS A 47 16.60 -25.83 -12.72
CA HIS A 47 15.73 -25.30 -11.65
C HIS A 47 16.01 -26.06 -10.36
N ARG A 48 16.47 -25.36 -9.32
CA ARG A 48 16.41 -25.91 -7.95
C ARG A 48 15.08 -25.47 -7.37
N THR A 49 14.42 -26.35 -6.64
CA THR A 49 13.27 -25.96 -5.85
C THR A 49 13.74 -25.02 -4.73
N PHE A 50 13.22 -23.80 -4.71
CA PHE A 50 13.29 -22.91 -3.56
C PHE A 50 12.51 -23.56 -2.41
N ASN A 51 13.18 -24.42 -1.63
CA ASN A 51 12.60 -24.96 -0.41
C ASN A 51 13.17 -24.15 0.76
N VAL A 52 12.45 -23.10 1.16
CA VAL A 52 12.79 -22.34 2.36
C VAL A 52 12.22 -23.07 3.56
N GLU A 53 12.80 -24.22 3.88
CA GLU A 53 12.77 -24.71 5.26
C GLU A 53 13.73 -23.89 6.14
N ARG A 54 13.76 -22.54 5.99
CA ARG A 54 14.24 -21.71 7.08
C ARG A 54 13.08 -21.64 8.06
N PRO A 55 13.21 -22.20 9.28
CA PRO A 55 12.24 -21.94 10.31
C PRO A 55 12.15 -20.43 10.48
N ILE A 56 10.94 -19.86 10.44
CA ILE A 56 10.71 -18.47 10.85
C ILE A 56 11.24 -18.39 12.29
N LYS A 57 12.39 -17.73 12.49
CA LYS A 57 13.09 -17.73 13.78
C LYS A 57 12.45 -16.75 14.77
N HIS A 58 11.64 -15.83 14.28
CA HIS A 58 11.06 -14.73 15.02
C HIS A 58 9.52 -14.80 15.01
N SER A 59 8.88 -14.23 16.04
CA SER A 59 7.43 -14.26 16.20
C SER A 59 6.71 -13.60 15.01
N LEU A 60 5.57 -14.16 14.60
CA LEU A 60 4.68 -13.53 13.61
C LEU A 60 4.10 -12.21 14.16
N THR A 61 3.99 -12.09 15.49
CA THR A 61 3.54 -10.89 16.20
C THR A 61 4.73 -10.18 16.85
N TYR A 62 4.84 -8.87 16.66
CA TYR A 62 5.93 -8.08 17.24
C TYR A 62 5.45 -6.67 17.62
N THR A 63 5.84 -6.18 18.79
CA THR A 63 5.52 -4.84 19.31
C THR A 63 6.38 -3.79 18.61
N SER A 64 5.81 -2.63 18.25
CA SER A 64 6.57 -1.53 17.65
C SER A 64 7.79 -1.15 18.50
N CYS A 65 8.93 -0.90 17.85
CA CYS A 65 10.13 -0.40 18.50
C CYS A 65 10.03 1.13 18.70
N ALA A 66 10.31 1.63 19.91
CA ALA A 66 10.14 3.03 20.26
C ALA A 66 11.38 3.88 19.93
N LEU A 67 11.18 5.06 19.34
CA LEU A 67 12.24 6.00 18.94
C LEU A 67 13.00 6.61 20.13
N ASP A 68 12.38 6.68 21.30
CA ASP A 68 12.88 7.31 22.53
C ASP A 68 13.37 6.31 23.60
N SER A 69 13.33 5.01 23.31
CA SER A 69 13.78 3.98 24.26
C SER A 69 14.33 2.71 23.62
N HIS A 70 14.64 2.72 22.32
CA HIS A 70 15.21 1.55 21.65
C HIS A 70 16.64 1.27 22.10
N THR A 71 16.97 -0.02 22.20
CA THR A 71 18.37 -0.49 22.20
C THR A 71 18.75 -0.96 20.80
N ARG A 72 20.05 -1.10 20.54
CA ARG A 72 20.51 -1.66 19.26
C ARG A 72 20.00 -3.07 19.03
N GLU A 73 19.95 -3.90 20.07
CA GLU A 73 19.42 -5.26 19.99
C GLU A 73 17.92 -5.26 19.68
N GLY A 74 17.15 -4.35 20.30
CA GLY A 74 15.72 -4.19 20.03
C GLY A 74 15.45 -3.76 18.59
N LEU A 75 16.17 -2.75 18.10
CA LEU A 75 16.07 -2.30 16.71
C LEU A 75 16.50 -3.39 15.72
N LEU A 76 17.58 -4.13 16.03
CA LEU A 76 18.05 -5.25 15.21
C LEU A 76 17.01 -6.37 15.14
N ALA A 77 16.35 -6.68 16.26
CA ALA A 77 15.26 -7.65 16.30
C ALA A 77 14.05 -7.18 15.47
N TYR A 78 13.72 -5.88 15.54
CA TYR A 78 12.63 -5.29 14.76
C TYR A 78 12.90 -5.34 13.25
N PHE A 79 14.12 -5.00 12.83
CA PHE A 79 14.59 -5.10 11.45
C PHE A 79 14.55 -6.55 10.93
N ARG A 80 15.14 -7.49 11.68
CA ARG A 80 15.17 -8.91 11.29
C ARG A 80 13.77 -9.51 11.21
N ASN A 81 12.85 -9.08 12.09
CA ASN A 81 11.47 -9.51 12.03
C ASN A 81 10.78 -9.08 10.73
N ALA A 82 10.90 -7.81 10.31
CA ALA A 82 10.31 -7.33 9.06
C ALA A 82 10.82 -8.14 7.85
N GLN A 83 12.13 -8.34 7.78
CA GLN A 83 12.78 -9.15 6.75
C GLN A 83 12.32 -10.63 6.75
N ASP A 84 12.23 -11.25 7.93
CA ASP A 84 11.80 -12.64 8.06
C ASP A 84 10.32 -12.83 7.67
N LEU A 85 9.45 -11.85 7.94
CA LEU A 85 8.05 -11.87 7.48
C LEU A 85 7.96 -11.80 5.96
N THR A 86 8.74 -10.91 5.32
CA THR A 86 8.82 -10.84 3.85
C THR A 86 9.37 -12.14 3.28
N ASP A 87 10.47 -12.68 3.82
CA ASP A 87 11.05 -13.94 3.36
C ASP A 87 10.06 -15.11 3.53
N ALA A 88 9.25 -15.11 4.60
CA ALA A 88 8.20 -16.10 4.81
C ALA A 88 7.07 -16.00 3.77
N LEU A 89 6.64 -14.78 3.41
CA LEU A 89 5.66 -14.59 2.34
C LEU A 89 6.20 -15.14 1.01
N PHE A 90 7.42 -14.76 0.60
CA PHE A 90 8.00 -15.21 -0.67
C PHE A 90 8.40 -16.69 -0.68
N SER A 91 8.53 -17.33 0.50
CA SER A 91 8.68 -18.78 0.60
C SER A 91 7.43 -19.57 0.19
N SER A 92 6.29 -18.90 0.03
CA SER A 92 5.06 -19.53 -0.43
C SER A 92 5.10 -19.94 -1.90
N PHE A 93 6.12 -19.54 -2.66
CA PHE A 93 6.21 -19.82 -4.09
C PHE A 93 6.75 -21.23 -4.34
N LYS A 94 6.01 -22.03 -5.11
CA LYS A 94 6.36 -23.45 -5.33
C LYS A 94 7.61 -23.64 -6.20
N THR A 95 7.91 -22.69 -7.08
CA THR A 95 9.03 -22.80 -8.03
C THR A 95 9.74 -21.46 -8.23
N ASP A 96 10.99 -21.51 -8.69
CA ASP A 96 11.74 -20.31 -9.08
C ASP A 96 11.01 -19.50 -10.18
N SER A 97 10.32 -20.20 -11.10
CA SER A 97 9.54 -19.54 -12.16
C SER A 97 8.38 -18.71 -11.62
N THR A 98 7.83 -19.06 -10.45
CA THR A 98 6.74 -18.32 -9.82
C THR A 98 7.14 -16.87 -9.50
N PHE A 99 8.42 -16.60 -9.18
CA PHE A 99 8.91 -15.23 -8.97
C PHE A 99 8.81 -14.35 -10.22
N PHE A 100 8.74 -14.94 -11.42
CA PHE A 100 8.68 -14.20 -12.68
C PHE A 100 7.25 -14.09 -13.23
N ILE A 101 6.27 -14.60 -12.51
CA ILE A 101 4.86 -14.40 -12.84
C ILE A 101 4.48 -12.97 -12.46
N LYS A 102 3.67 -12.38 -13.32
CA LYS A 102 3.06 -11.06 -13.15
C LYS A 102 1.59 -11.25 -12.74
N PRO A 103 1.22 -10.94 -11.49
CA PRO A 103 -0.13 -11.21 -10.98
C PRO A 103 -1.23 -10.34 -11.61
N ASP A 104 -0.92 -9.09 -11.97
CA ASP A 104 -1.86 -8.15 -12.59
C ASP A 104 -1.15 -7.41 -13.74
N SER A 105 -1.89 -7.08 -14.81
CA SER A 105 -1.36 -6.43 -16.02
C SER A 105 -0.72 -5.06 -15.76
N LEU A 106 -1.03 -4.41 -14.65
CA LEU A 106 -0.50 -3.11 -14.26
C LEU A 106 0.68 -3.23 -13.28
N ARG A 107 1.02 -4.45 -12.83
CA ARG A 107 2.05 -4.71 -11.81
C ARG A 107 3.32 -5.31 -12.41
N ARG A 108 4.39 -5.36 -11.61
CA ARG A 108 5.67 -5.98 -12.00
C ARG A 108 5.68 -7.48 -11.64
N PRO A 109 6.62 -8.27 -12.17
CA PRO A 109 6.80 -9.65 -11.71
C PRO A 109 7.22 -9.70 -10.23
N MET A 110 6.91 -10.78 -9.53
CA MET A 110 7.17 -10.89 -8.08
C MET A 110 8.66 -10.73 -7.69
N ILE A 111 9.61 -11.02 -8.59
CA ILE A 111 11.04 -10.81 -8.38
C ILE A 111 11.40 -9.34 -8.14
N PHE A 112 10.64 -8.40 -8.73
CA PHE A 112 10.79 -6.98 -8.46
C PHE A 112 10.52 -6.68 -6.98
N TYR A 113 9.36 -7.08 -6.49
CA TYR A 113 8.94 -6.83 -5.11
C TYR A 113 9.90 -7.49 -4.10
N PHE A 114 10.46 -8.64 -4.46
CA PHE A 114 11.47 -9.30 -3.63
C PHE A 114 12.78 -8.50 -3.56
N GLY A 115 13.24 -7.88 -4.65
CA GLY A 115 14.45 -7.04 -4.66
C GLY A 115 14.25 -5.61 -4.15
N HIS A 116 13.05 -5.07 -4.32
CA HIS A 116 12.70 -3.67 -4.07
C HIS A 116 13.00 -3.20 -2.64
N ASN A 117 12.59 -3.96 -1.63
CA ASN A 117 12.81 -3.55 -0.23
C ASN A 117 14.30 -3.31 0.07
N ALA A 118 15.18 -4.19 -0.42
CA ALA A 118 16.62 -4.04 -0.24
C ALA A 118 17.16 -2.81 -0.98
N CYS A 119 16.61 -2.48 -2.15
CA CYS A 119 16.95 -1.24 -2.85
C CYS A 119 16.62 0.00 -2.01
N VAL A 120 15.43 0.06 -1.42
CA VAL A 120 15.01 1.20 -0.59
C VAL A 120 15.98 1.42 0.56
N PHE A 121 16.33 0.39 1.35
CA PHE A 121 17.34 0.54 2.41
C PHE A 121 18.65 1.15 1.89
N ALA A 122 19.21 0.58 0.83
CA ALA A 122 20.49 1.04 0.28
C ALA A 122 20.42 2.49 -0.24
N ASN A 123 19.34 2.85 -0.93
CA ASN A 123 19.14 4.18 -1.50
C ASN A 123 18.90 5.23 -0.41
N LYS A 124 18.00 4.96 0.55
CA LYS A 124 17.67 5.91 1.62
C LYS A 124 18.87 6.15 2.55
N LEU A 125 19.67 5.12 2.86
CA LEU A 125 20.92 5.29 3.62
C LEU A 125 21.99 6.08 2.85
N ARG A 126 22.03 5.96 1.52
CA ARG A 126 22.94 6.74 0.66
C ARG A 126 22.53 8.21 0.58
N LEU A 127 21.23 8.48 0.48
CA LEU A 127 20.67 9.84 0.52
C LEU A 127 20.92 10.48 1.89
N ALA A 128 20.76 9.72 2.98
CA ALA A 128 21.07 10.19 4.34
C ALA A 128 22.57 10.39 4.62
N GLY A 129 23.47 10.01 3.70
CA GLY A 129 24.92 10.12 3.87
C GLY A 129 25.54 9.07 4.80
N VAL A 130 24.77 8.07 5.26
CA VAL A 130 25.26 6.94 6.09
C VAL A 130 26.06 5.94 5.27
N LEU A 131 25.70 5.80 3.99
CA LEU A 131 26.36 4.92 3.02
C LEU A 131 27.03 5.77 1.92
N PRO A 132 28.37 5.73 1.79
CA PRO A 132 29.08 6.56 0.82
C PRO A 132 28.92 6.05 -0.63
N GLU A 133 28.96 4.73 -0.82
CA GLU A 133 28.95 4.06 -2.12
C GLU A 133 27.74 3.12 -2.25
N PRO A 134 27.20 2.92 -3.47
CA PRO A 134 26.13 1.95 -3.66
C PRO A 134 26.59 0.53 -3.27
N VAL A 135 25.68 -0.26 -2.68
CA VAL A 135 25.90 -1.70 -2.41
C VAL A 135 25.97 -2.47 -3.73
N HIS A 136 25.05 -2.18 -4.65
CA HIS A 136 25.01 -2.77 -5.99
C HIS A 136 24.30 -1.84 -6.98
N ASP A 137 25.07 -1.00 -7.68
CA ASP A 137 24.57 0.08 -8.54
C ASP A 137 23.49 -0.36 -9.56
N VAL A 138 23.70 -1.49 -10.24
CA VAL A 138 22.75 -1.99 -11.26
C VAL A 138 21.41 -2.43 -10.65
N TYR A 139 21.44 -3.05 -9.48
CA TYR A 139 20.21 -3.60 -8.87
C TYR A 139 19.46 -2.55 -8.08
N GLN A 140 20.18 -1.60 -7.48
CA GLN A 140 19.55 -0.42 -6.91
C GLN A 140 18.74 0.32 -7.98
N ARG A 141 19.34 0.64 -9.14
CA ARG A 141 18.59 1.29 -10.24
C ARG A 141 17.43 0.46 -10.79
N MET A 142 17.61 -0.86 -10.91
CA MET A 142 16.55 -1.74 -11.44
C MET A 142 15.34 -1.81 -10.51
N PHE A 143 15.56 -1.78 -9.20
CA PHE A 143 14.53 -1.98 -8.20
C PHE A 143 14.07 -0.66 -7.52
N GLU A 144 14.56 0.51 -7.93
CA GLU A 144 14.23 1.78 -7.25
C GLU A 144 12.87 2.39 -7.60
N THR A 145 12.26 1.96 -8.69
CA THR A 145 11.02 2.57 -9.21
C THR A 145 9.85 2.42 -8.24
N GLY A 146 8.94 3.41 -8.31
CA GLY A 146 7.67 3.39 -7.60
C GLY A 146 6.80 2.19 -7.98
N VAL A 147 5.82 1.91 -7.13
CA VAL A 147 4.90 0.76 -7.28
C VAL A 147 3.48 1.20 -7.62
N ASP A 148 3.15 2.47 -7.41
CA ASP A 148 1.87 3.05 -7.82
C ASP A 148 1.81 3.30 -9.32
N GLU A 149 0.60 3.25 -9.87
CA GLU A 149 0.37 3.46 -11.30
C GLU A 149 0.43 4.95 -11.62
N MET A 150 1.63 5.50 -11.68
CA MET A 150 1.84 6.89 -12.08
C MET A 150 2.18 6.97 -13.58
N PRO A 151 1.61 7.92 -14.34
CA PRO A 151 1.82 8.01 -15.80
C PRO A 151 3.27 8.18 -16.23
N TRP A 152 4.16 8.63 -15.34
CA TRP A 152 5.59 8.85 -15.58
C TRP A 152 6.49 7.71 -15.11
N ASP A 153 5.93 6.66 -14.48
CA ASP A 153 6.68 5.43 -14.18
C ASP A 153 6.93 4.60 -15.47
N ASP A 154 6.94 5.25 -16.65
CA ASP A 154 7.11 4.75 -18.02
C ASP A 154 7.50 3.28 -18.07
N MET A 155 6.45 2.45 -18.03
CA MET A 155 6.52 1.02 -17.75
C MET A 155 6.90 0.19 -18.99
N ASP A 156 7.01 0.81 -20.17
CA ASP A 156 6.98 0.08 -21.44
C ASP A 156 8.13 -0.92 -21.62
N ASP A 157 9.32 -0.68 -21.05
CA ASP A 157 10.47 -1.57 -21.21
C ASP A 157 10.55 -2.68 -20.16
N MET A 158 10.20 -2.41 -18.90
CA MET A 158 10.17 -3.40 -17.81
C MET A 158 8.96 -4.34 -17.86
N GLN A 159 7.98 -4.00 -18.70
CA GLN A 159 6.84 -4.86 -19.03
C GLN A 159 7.16 -5.85 -20.16
N ASP A 160 8.32 -5.71 -20.83
CA ASP A 160 8.80 -6.65 -21.84
C ASP A 160 9.07 -8.02 -21.20
N PRO A 161 8.47 -9.12 -21.70
CA PRO A 161 8.79 -10.48 -21.24
C PRO A 161 10.28 -10.84 -21.31
N ASP A 162 11.04 -10.18 -22.19
CA ASP A 162 12.49 -10.34 -22.34
C ASP A 162 13.31 -9.40 -21.44
N TYR A 163 12.67 -8.62 -20.56
CA TYR A 163 13.38 -7.75 -19.64
C TYR A 163 14.34 -8.58 -18.75
N PRO A 164 15.61 -8.18 -18.63
CA PRO A 164 16.65 -9.01 -18.01
C PRO A 164 16.60 -8.92 -16.48
N TRP A 165 15.48 -9.34 -15.87
CA TRP A 165 15.38 -9.50 -14.43
C TRP A 165 16.50 -10.41 -13.90
N PRO A 166 17.09 -10.11 -12.73
CA PRO A 166 18.07 -10.98 -12.09
C PRO A 166 17.44 -12.32 -11.75
N THR A 167 18.28 -13.35 -11.70
CA THR A 167 17.87 -14.64 -11.17
C THR A 167 17.50 -14.51 -9.69
N LEU A 168 16.76 -15.49 -9.18
CA LEU A 168 16.45 -15.57 -7.74
C LEU A 168 17.74 -15.59 -6.89
N ALA A 169 18.77 -16.33 -7.32
CA ALA A 169 20.04 -16.43 -6.62
C ALA A 169 20.78 -15.08 -6.55
N GLU A 170 20.80 -14.33 -7.65
CA GLU A 170 21.38 -12.98 -7.69
C GLU A 170 20.60 -11.99 -6.80
N THR A 171 19.27 -12.06 -6.83
CA THR A 171 18.41 -11.23 -6.00
C THR A 171 18.59 -11.53 -4.51
N LEU A 172 18.71 -12.81 -4.13
CA LEU A 172 19.04 -13.22 -2.76
C LEU A 172 20.42 -12.72 -2.32
N ALA A 173 21.42 -12.78 -3.20
CA ALA A 173 22.76 -12.28 -2.91
C ALA A 173 22.74 -10.76 -2.66
N PHE A 174 22.01 -10.01 -3.49
CA PHE A 174 21.80 -8.57 -3.30
C PHE A 174 21.09 -8.25 -1.98
N ARG A 175 19.95 -8.90 -1.70
CA ARG A 175 19.22 -8.73 -0.43
C ARG A 175 20.14 -9.02 0.77
N LYS A 176 20.95 -10.08 0.70
CA LYS A 176 21.89 -10.42 1.77
C LYS A 176 22.96 -9.33 1.96
N GLN A 177 23.55 -8.82 0.89
CA GLN A 177 24.55 -7.75 0.97
C GLN A 177 23.97 -6.50 1.64
N VAL A 178 22.76 -6.09 1.25
CA VAL A 178 22.08 -4.96 1.89
C VAL A 178 21.77 -5.26 3.35
N ARG A 179 21.28 -6.47 3.66
CA ARG A 179 21.02 -6.89 5.05
C ARG A 179 22.26 -6.75 5.91
N ASP A 180 23.40 -7.31 5.47
CA ASP A 180 24.67 -7.22 6.20
C ASP A 180 25.06 -5.75 6.45
N VAL A 181 24.93 -4.88 5.44
CA VAL A 181 25.19 -3.43 5.58
C VAL A 181 24.27 -2.78 6.61
N VAL A 182 22.96 -3.06 6.58
CA VAL A 182 22.00 -2.47 7.53
C VAL A 182 22.30 -2.93 8.95
N GLU A 183 22.61 -4.22 9.17
CA GLU A 183 22.99 -4.73 10.49
C GLU A 183 24.26 -4.04 11.02
N ASP A 184 25.27 -3.84 10.17
CA ASP A 184 26.49 -3.09 10.53
C ASP A 184 26.17 -1.63 10.92
N LYS A 185 25.20 -0.99 10.26
CA LYS A 185 24.77 0.38 10.60
C LYS A 185 23.96 0.44 11.89
N ILE A 186 23.09 -0.54 12.16
CA ILE A 186 22.38 -0.65 13.44
C ILE A 186 23.38 -0.81 14.59
N ALA A 187 24.44 -1.61 14.40
CA ALA A 187 25.46 -1.87 15.42
C ALA A 187 26.20 -0.61 15.90
N ILE A 188 26.25 0.46 15.08
CA ILE A 188 26.92 1.73 15.42
C ILE A 188 25.94 2.88 15.70
N MET A 189 24.65 2.68 15.47
CA MET A 189 23.63 3.70 15.67
C MET A 189 23.55 4.11 17.16
N PRO A 190 23.35 5.39 17.50
CA PRO A 190 23.03 5.79 18.87
C PRO A 190 21.71 5.16 19.35
N GLU A 191 21.66 4.71 20.60
CA GLU A 191 20.43 4.22 21.22
C GLU A 191 19.47 5.37 21.52
N GLY A 192 18.17 5.10 21.50
CA GLY A 192 17.14 6.08 21.78
C GLY A 192 16.96 6.28 23.28
N THR A 193 16.89 7.54 23.70
CA THR A 193 16.52 7.92 25.07
C THR A 193 15.48 9.03 25.03
N LYS A 194 14.78 9.30 26.15
CA LYS A 194 13.83 10.42 26.21
C LYS A 194 14.51 11.76 25.99
N GLU A 195 15.76 11.88 26.41
CA GLU A 195 16.57 13.09 26.28
C GLU A 195 17.17 13.24 24.86
N ALA A 196 17.38 12.13 24.16
CA ALA A 196 17.93 12.08 22.81
C ALA A 196 17.21 10.99 21.97
N PRO A 197 15.94 11.23 21.59
CA PRO A 197 15.20 10.28 20.76
C PRO A 197 15.76 10.28 19.33
N THR A 198 15.48 9.22 18.58
CA THR A 198 15.73 9.23 17.14
C THR A 198 14.68 10.11 16.46
N THR A 199 15.11 11.23 15.87
CA THR A 199 14.24 12.18 15.18
C THR A 199 14.36 12.06 13.65
N PRO A 200 13.41 12.65 12.88
CA PRO A 200 13.50 12.71 11.42
C PRO A 200 14.80 13.34 10.87
N ASP A 201 15.42 14.24 11.62
CA ASP A 201 16.70 14.86 11.23
C ASP A 201 17.91 13.92 11.41
N SER A 202 17.73 12.75 12.04
CA SER A 202 18.78 11.77 12.21
C SER A 202 19.14 11.12 10.88
N PRO A 203 20.44 10.97 10.55
CA PRO A 203 20.84 10.23 9.35
C PRO A 203 20.43 8.74 9.42
N PHE A 204 20.18 8.21 10.62
CA PHE A 204 19.68 6.85 10.83
C PHE A 204 18.16 6.73 10.70
N TRP A 205 17.42 7.82 10.48
CA TRP A 205 15.99 7.76 10.16
C TRP A 205 15.70 6.88 8.95
N GLY A 206 16.63 6.82 7.99
CA GLY A 206 16.55 5.91 6.84
C GLY A 206 16.47 4.42 7.20
N ILE A 207 16.98 3.99 8.36
CA ILE A 207 16.82 2.61 8.84
C ILE A 207 15.37 2.35 9.21
N TRP A 208 14.77 3.24 10.02
CA TRP A 208 13.37 3.14 10.43
C TRP A 208 12.44 3.20 9.23
N MET A 209 12.67 4.16 8.33
CA MET A 209 11.93 4.28 7.08
C MET A 209 12.02 2.99 6.26
N GLY A 210 13.20 2.39 6.11
CA GLY A 210 13.35 1.12 5.40
C GLY A 210 12.60 -0.04 6.05
N ILE A 211 12.61 -0.13 7.39
CA ILE A 211 11.87 -1.17 8.13
C ILE A 211 10.36 -1.03 7.91
N GLU A 212 9.83 0.18 8.08
CA GLU A 212 8.39 0.42 7.89
C GLU A 212 7.99 0.26 6.43
N HIS A 213 8.83 0.69 5.49
CA HIS A 213 8.63 0.46 4.06
C HIS A 213 8.57 -1.03 3.70
N GLU A 214 9.43 -1.86 4.30
CA GLU A 214 9.35 -3.30 4.10
C GLU A 214 8.03 -3.89 4.62
N ARG A 215 7.47 -3.34 5.69
CA ARG A 215 6.14 -3.72 6.20
C ARG A 215 5.00 -3.29 5.28
N ILE A 216 5.10 -2.12 4.65
CA ILE A 216 4.20 -1.72 3.54
C ILE A 216 4.23 -2.76 2.43
N HIS A 217 5.44 -3.15 2.02
CA HIS A 217 5.61 -4.09 0.93
C HIS A 217 5.27 -5.54 1.27
N LEU A 218 5.30 -5.93 2.54
CA LEU A 218 4.72 -7.20 3.00
C LEU A 218 3.22 -7.24 2.68
N GLU A 219 2.49 -6.16 3.00
CA GLU A 219 1.07 -6.04 2.73
C GLU A 219 0.78 -5.95 1.22
N THR A 220 1.43 -5.04 0.51
CA THR A 220 1.29 -4.92 -0.95
C THR A 220 1.58 -6.23 -1.67
N SER A 221 2.68 -6.91 -1.29
CA SER A 221 3.02 -8.21 -1.90
C SER A 221 1.98 -9.27 -1.58
N SER A 222 1.34 -9.27 -0.41
CA SER A 222 0.32 -10.27 -0.07
C SER A 222 -0.92 -10.20 -0.96
N VAL A 223 -1.33 -8.99 -1.35
CA VAL A 223 -2.44 -8.77 -2.29
C VAL A 223 -2.07 -9.31 -3.67
N LEU A 224 -0.82 -9.13 -4.08
CA LEU A 224 -0.29 -9.67 -5.33
C LEU A 224 -0.16 -11.19 -5.31
N VAL A 225 0.30 -11.77 -4.20
CA VAL A 225 0.34 -13.23 -3.99
C VAL A 225 -1.07 -13.82 -4.07
N ARG A 226 -2.09 -13.13 -3.54
CA ARG A 226 -3.48 -13.56 -3.65
C ARG A 226 -4.01 -13.56 -5.09
N GLN A 227 -3.44 -12.74 -5.98
CA GLN A 227 -3.72 -12.69 -7.43
C GLN A 227 -2.90 -13.70 -8.24
N MET A 228 -2.03 -14.48 -7.60
CA MET A 228 -1.33 -15.55 -8.30
C MET A 228 -2.27 -16.75 -8.47
N PRO A 229 -2.12 -17.59 -9.51
CA PRO A 229 -2.84 -18.85 -9.57
C PRO A 229 -2.61 -19.68 -8.31
N VAL A 230 -3.66 -20.31 -7.74
CA VAL A 230 -3.53 -21.16 -6.53
C VAL A 230 -2.50 -22.28 -6.75
N ALA A 231 -2.38 -22.75 -7.99
CA ALA A 231 -1.40 -23.77 -8.37
C ALA A 231 0.05 -23.34 -8.13
N GLU A 232 0.36 -22.04 -8.11
CA GLU A 232 1.71 -21.48 -8.01
C GLU A 232 2.16 -21.21 -6.57
N VAL A 233 1.22 -21.20 -5.62
CA VAL A 233 1.47 -20.82 -4.23
C VAL A 233 1.09 -21.92 -3.25
N GLU A 234 1.78 -21.97 -2.11
CA GLU A 234 1.51 -22.86 -0.98
C GLU A 234 1.62 -22.08 0.31
N ARG A 235 0.62 -22.21 1.18
CA ARG A 235 0.61 -21.52 2.47
C ARG A 235 1.78 -21.99 3.34
N PRO A 236 2.59 -21.08 3.92
CA PRO A 236 3.58 -21.45 4.93
C PRO A 236 2.92 -22.19 6.10
N LYS A 237 3.52 -23.30 6.56
CA LYS A 237 2.90 -24.19 7.57
C LYS A 237 2.55 -23.49 8.90
N SER A 238 3.30 -22.46 9.28
CA SER A 238 3.06 -21.68 10.50
C SER A 238 1.94 -20.65 10.36
N TRP A 239 1.46 -20.38 9.15
CA TRP A 239 0.42 -19.40 8.88
C TRP A 239 -0.95 -20.07 8.93
N VAL A 240 -1.83 -19.52 9.75
CA VAL A 240 -3.18 -20.06 9.98
C VAL A 240 -4.22 -19.06 9.52
N TYR A 241 -5.29 -19.53 8.90
CA TYR A 241 -6.46 -18.70 8.67
C TYR A 241 -7.32 -18.64 9.94
N ALA A 242 -8.06 -17.56 10.10
CA ALA A 242 -9.05 -17.45 11.16
C ALA A 242 -10.13 -18.54 11.00
N PRO A 243 -10.84 -18.92 12.07
CA PRO A 243 -12.07 -19.68 11.92
C PRO A 243 -13.18 -18.82 11.29
N SER A 244 -14.22 -19.49 10.82
CA SER A 244 -15.53 -18.87 10.55
C SER A 244 -16.57 -19.57 11.42
N ASN A 245 -17.49 -18.80 12.00
CA ASN A 245 -18.59 -19.29 12.82
C ASN A 245 -19.89 -19.39 11.99
N ALA A 246 -19.93 -18.80 10.79
CA ALA A 246 -21.10 -18.76 9.92
C ALA A 246 -20.92 -19.59 8.65
N ALA A 247 -21.40 -20.84 8.69
CA ALA A 247 -21.40 -21.73 7.53
C ALA A 247 -22.44 -21.35 6.46
N THR A 248 -23.45 -20.56 6.81
CA THR A 248 -24.46 -20.02 5.89
C THR A 248 -24.61 -18.51 6.07
N PRO A 249 -25.13 -17.77 5.07
CA PRO A 249 -25.34 -16.32 5.20
C PRO A 249 -26.21 -15.93 6.40
N GLU A 250 -27.23 -16.73 6.72
CA GLU A 250 -28.18 -16.46 7.82
C GLU A 250 -27.56 -16.64 9.21
N ALA A 251 -26.45 -17.38 9.31
CA ALA A 251 -25.71 -17.58 10.54
C ALA A 251 -24.75 -16.43 10.86
N ALA A 252 -24.46 -15.55 9.88
CA ALA A 252 -23.61 -14.39 10.10
C ALA A 252 -24.31 -13.35 10.99
N PRO A 253 -23.57 -12.61 11.83
CA PRO A 253 -24.15 -11.58 12.67
C PRO A 253 -24.82 -10.50 11.81
N ALA A 254 -26.09 -10.22 12.08
CA ALA A 254 -26.79 -9.12 11.45
C ALA A 254 -26.24 -7.79 11.95
N ASN A 255 -25.98 -6.87 11.03
CA ASN A 255 -25.46 -5.56 11.38
C ASN A 255 -26.54 -4.68 12.03
N GLU A 256 -26.12 -3.83 12.96
CA GLU A 256 -26.98 -2.85 13.62
C GLU A 256 -26.31 -1.48 13.62
N LEU A 257 -27.10 -0.41 13.64
CA LEU A 257 -26.58 0.95 13.71
C LEU A 257 -26.38 1.36 15.18
N VAL A 258 -25.17 1.76 15.51
CA VAL A 258 -24.79 2.30 16.82
C VAL A 258 -24.78 3.83 16.73
N ASP A 259 -25.46 4.48 17.68
CA ASP A 259 -25.50 5.94 17.79
C ASP A 259 -24.15 6.48 18.29
N VAL A 260 -23.65 7.51 17.60
CA VAL A 260 -22.48 8.28 18.00
C VAL A 260 -22.93 9.71 18.26
N ALA A 261 -22.75 10.18 19.50
CA ALA A 261 -23.06 11.55 19.86
C ALA A 261 -22.17 12.54 19.08
N ALA A 262 -22.69 13.75 18.87
CA ALA A 262 -21.87 14.83 18.31
C ALA A 262 -20.62 15.03 19.21
N GLY A 263 -19.47 15.22 18.58
CA GLY A 263 -18.20 15.27 19.30
C GLY A 263 -17.10 15.87 18.45
N ARG A 264 -15.92 16.05 19.05
CA ARG A 264 -14.76 16.61 18.38
C ARG A 264 -13.73 15.51 18.15
N ALA A 265 -13.38 15.26 16.89
CA ALA A 265 -12.31 14.35 16.51
C ALA A 265 -11.00 15.14 16.38
N THR A 266 -9.91 14.60 16.92
CA THR A 266 -8.56 15.13 16.72
C THR A 266 -7.74 14.12 15.93
N ILE A 267 -7.23 14.55 14.78
CA ILE A 267 -6.49 13.75 13.81
C ILE A 267 -5.03 14.22 13.78
N GLY A 268 -4.12 13.26 13.67
CA GLY A 268 -2.70 13.49 13.44
C GLY A 268 -1.80 13.10 14.60
N LYS A 269 -0.53 12.86 14.26
CA LYS A 269 0.52 12.36 15.13
C LYS A 269 1.35 13.52 15.68
N PRO A 270 1.54 13.62 17.01
CA PRO A 270 2.50 14.56 17.59
C PRO A 270 3.92 14.29 17.08
N LEU A 271 4.70 15.34 16.83
CA LEU A 271 6.09 15.22 16.34
C LEU A 271 7.02 14.51 17.32
N ASP A 272 6.72 14.59 18.61
CA ASP A 272 7.46 13.95 19.70
C ASP A 272 6.86 12.60 20.13
N PHE A 273 5.93 12.05 19.35
CA PHE A 273 5.35 10.73 19.65
C PHE A 273 6.42 9.63 19.48
N PRO A 274 6.51 8.65 20.40
CA PRO A 274 7.66 7.74 20.47
C PRO A 274 7.69 6.63 19.42
N THR A 275 6.80 6.62 18.42
CA THR A 275 6.83 5.65 17.32
C THR A 275 7.07 6.35 16.00
N TYR A 276 7.69 5.65 15.05
CA TYR A 276 7.81 6.14 13.68
C TYR A 276 6.43 6.52 13.10
N GLY A 277 6.42 7.51 12.22
CA GLY A 277 5.27 7.91 11.42
C GLY A 277 5.72 8.46 10.08
N TRP A 278 4.89 8.28 9.06
CA TRP A 278 5.09 8.87 7.74
C TRP A 278 4.75 10.36 7.73
N ASP A 279 5.28 11.08 6.75
CA ASP A 279 5.14 12.54 6.63
C ASP A 279 3.66 13.01 6.68
N ASN A 280 2.74 12.26 6.06
CA ASN A 280 1.31 12.56 6.02
C ASN A 280 0.57 12.36 7.36
N GLU A 281 1.19 11.69 8.33
CA GLU A 281 0.59 11.40 9.64
C GLU A 281 0.80 12.56 10.61
N TYR A 282 1.85 13.36 10.41
CA TYR A 282 2.17 14.49 11.28
C TYR A 282 1.33 15.70 10.98
N GLY A 283 1.09 16.50 12.03
CA GLY A 283 0.21 17.65 11.99
C GLY A 283 -1.01 17.44 12.87
N ARG A 284 -1.88 18.46 12.95
CA ARG A 284 -3.08 18.41 13.76
C ARG A 284 -4.27 18.99 13.03
N ARG A 285 -5.35 18.22 12.94
CA ARG A 285 -6.67 18.69 12.48
C ARG A 285 -7.70 18.34 13.54
N ASP A 286 -8.44 19.34 13.99
CA ASP A 286 -9.61 19.15 14.86
C ASP A 286 -10.88 19.34 14.03
N VAL A 287 -11.82 18.42 14.14
CA VAL A 287 -13.09 18.45 13.39
C VAL A 287 -14.26 18.25 14.35
N ASP A 288 -15.21 19.19 14.35
CA ASP A 288 -16.48 19.01 15.04
C ASP A 288 -17.41 18.15 14.16
N VAL A 289 -17.76 16.97 14.66
CA VAL A 289 -18.55 15.97 13.93
C VAL A 289 -19.97 15.96 14.51
N PRO A 290 -21.01 16.18 13.69
CA PRO A 290 -22.40 16.04 14.11
C PRO A 290 -22.73 14.62 14.58
N ALA A 291 -23.82 14.45 15.31
CA ALA A 291 -24.28 13.12 15.68
C ALA A 291 -24.62 12.30 14.42
N PHE A 292 -24.23 11.03 14.42
CA PHE A 292 -24.45 10.10 13.34
C PHE A 292 -24.69 8.70 13.88
N LYS A 293 -25.06 7.76 13.02
CA LYS A 293 -25.06 6.33 13.35
C LYS A 293 -24.11 5.59 12.43
N GLY A 294 -23.35 4.64 12.95
CA GLY A 294 -22.47 3.77 12.17
C GLY A 294 -22.86 2.31 12.31
N SER A 295 -22.62 1.49 11.30
CA SER A 295 -22.81 0.04 11.40
C SER A 295 -21.84 -0.53 12.42
N LYS A 296 -22.31 -1.38 13.33
CA LYS A 296 -21.55 -1.96 14.44
C LYS A 296 -20.39 -2.82 13.97
N PHE A 297 -20.64 -3.59 12.93
CA PHE A 297 -19.67 -4.44 12.27
C PHE A 297 -19.29 -3.85 10.92
N LEU A 298 -18.12 -4.25 10.41
CA LEU A 298 -17.83 -4.14 8.98
C LEU A 298 -18.87 -4.91 8.18
N VAL A 299 -19.12 -4.49 6.93
CA VAL A 299 -20.03 -5.22 6.05
C VAL A 299 -19.48 -6.61 5.81
N THR A 300 -20.27 -7.64 6.12
CA THR A 300 -19.84 -9.04 5.98
C THR A 300 -20.05 -9.55 4.56
N ASN A 301 -19.43 -10.68 4.22
CA ASN A 301 -19.74 -11.40 2.98
C ASN A 301 -21.24 -11.72 2.88
N ALA A 302 -21.89 -12.09 4.00
CA ALA A 302 -23.33 -12.34 4.04
C ALA A 302 -24.17 -11.08 3.75
N GLU A 303 -23.80 -9.94 4.34
CA GLU A 303 -24.53 -8.68 4.12
C GLU A 303 -24.38 -8.18 2.68
N PHE A 304 -23.24 -8.47 2.04
CA PHE A 304 -22.99 -8.08 0.65
C PHE A 304 -23.66 -8.99 -0.39
N LEU A 305 -23.93 -10.26 -0.05
CA LEU A 305 -24.49 -11.26 -0.96
C LEU A 305 -25.76 -10.82 -1.71
N PRO A 306 -26.79 -10.21 -1.07
CA PRO A 306 -28.01 -9.85 -1.78
C PRO A 306 -27.78 -8.77 -2.85
N PHE A 307 -26.79 -7.88 -2.69
CA PHE A 307 -26.41 -6.92 -3.74
C PHE A 307 -25.89 -7.65 -4.99
N VAL A 308 -25.08 -8.68 -4.81
CA VAL A 308 -24.59 -9.53 -5.91
C VAL A 308 -25.76 -10.24 -6.59
N LEU A 309 -26.62 -10.90 -5.81
CA LEU A 309 -27.74 -11.69 -6.33
C LEU A 309 -28.84 -10.85 -7.00
N ASP A 310 -29.02 -9.61 -6.58
CA ASP A 310 -29.93 -8.64 -7.21
C ASP A 310 -29.40 -8.07 -8.54
N GLY A 311 -28.21 -8.48 -8.98
CA GLY A 311 -27.59 -7.95 -10.20
C GLY A 311 -26.93 -6.58 -9.98
N GLY A 312 -26.47 -6.28 -8.77
CA GLY A 312 -25.84 -5.01 -8.41
C GLY A 312 -24.66 -4.61 -9.30
N TYR A 313 -23.87 -5.59 -9.77
CA TYR A 313 -22.76 -5.38 -10.70
C TYR A 313 -23.18 -5.08 -12.14
N ALA A 314 -24.42 -5.38 -12.53
CA ALA A 314 -24.94 -5.18 -13.88
C ALA A 314 -25.78 -3.89 -14.02
N ASP A 315 -26.18 -3.27 -12.91
CA ASP A 315 -27.07 -2.11 -12.92
C ASP A 315 -26.30 -0.80 -12.72
N LYS A 316 -26.14 -0.04 -13.82
CA LYS A 316 -25.43 1.25 -13.85
C LYS A 316 -25.87 2.20 -12.74
N ARG A 317 -27.14 2.18 -12.32
CA ARG A 317 -27.69 3.14 -11.35
C ARG A 317 -26.97 3.12 -10.01
N TRP A 318 -26.39 1.98 -9.62
CA TRP A 318 -25.65 1.87 -8.37
C TRP A 318 -24.24 2.44 -8.46
N TRP A 319 -23.65 2.47 -9.66
CA TRP A 319 -22.26 2.84 -9.89
C TRP A 319 -22.06 4.32 -10.23
N ILE A 320 -23.14 5.10 -10.23
CA ILE A 320 -23.09 6.55 -10.40
C ILE A 320 -22.92 7.20 -9.04
N SER A 321 -21.92 8.06 -8.91
CA SER A 321 -21.70 8.83 -7.70
C SER A 321 -22.85 9.82 -7.46
N LYS A 322 -22.96 10.35 -6.23
CA LYS A 322 -23.96 11.39 -5.93
C LYS A 322 -23.74 12.69 -6.74
N SER A 323 -22.51 12.94 -7.21
CA SER A 323 -22.19 14.06 -8.11
C SER A 323 -22.48 13.78 -9.58
N GLY A 324 -22.92 12.56 -9.92
CA GLY A 324 -23.24 12.16 -11.29
C GLY A 324 -22.07 11.61 -12.10
N ASP A 325 -20.89 11.43 -11.48
CA ASP A 325 -19.74 10.80 -12.12
C ASP A 325 -19.94 9.28 -12.27
N ASP A 326 -19.45 8.71 -13.37
CA ASP A 326 -19.61 7.30 -13.73
C ASP A 326 -18.29 6.50 -13.72
N GLU A 327 -17.26 6.95 -12.99
CA GLU A 327 -15.98 6.23 -12.79
C GLU A 327 -16.20 4.76 -12.42
N GLY A 328 -17.06 4.50 -11.43
CA GLY A 328 -17.43 3.14 -11.00
C GLY A 328 -17.96 2.29 -12.14
N TRP A 329 -18.84 2.88 -12.97
CA TRP A 329 -19.43 2.17 -14.11
C TRP A 329 -18.39 1.90 -15.20
N ARG A 330 -17.53 2.87 -15.51
CA ARG A 330 -16.44 2.69 -16.47
C ARG A 330 -15.49 1.59 -16.02
N TRP A 331 -15.13 1.56 -14.74
CA TRP A 331 -14.27 0.53 -14.16
C TRP A 331 -14.90 -0.87 -14.28
N ILE A 332 -16.17 -1.03 -13.91
CA ILE A 332 -16.78 -2.37 -13.95
C ILE A 332 -16.98 -2.88 -15.38
N GLN A 333 -17.26 -1.98 -16.34
CA GLN A 333 -17.31 -2.34 -17.76
C GLN A 333 -15.93 -2.77 -18.29
N LEU A 334 -14.85 -2.11 -17.83
CA LEU A 334 -13.48 -2.49 -18.19
C LEU A 334 -13.08 -3.84 -17.60
N ARG A 335 -13.39 -4.08 -16.32
CA ARG A 335 -13.00 -5.32 -15.61
C ARG A 335 -13.93 -6.50 -15.90
N GLY A 336 -15.17 -6.26 -16.33
CA GLY A 336 -16.16 -7.32 -16.59
C GLY A 336 -16.56 -8.12 -15.34
N GLN A 337 -16.31 -7.59 -14.16
CA GLN A 337 -16.49 -8.30 -12.89
C GLN A 337 -17.97 -8.34 -12.47
N LYS A 338 -18.40 -9.44 -11.84
CA LYS A 338 -19.82 -9.71 -11.52
C LYS A 338 -20.10 -9.90 -10.01
N LYS A 339 -19.05 -9.86 -9.21
CA LYS A 339 -18.98 -10.22 -7.78
C LYS A 339 -17.69 -9.64 -7.20
N PRO A 340 -17.51 -9.57 -5.87
CA PRO A 340 -16.21 -9.19 -5.28
C PRO A 340 -15.06 -10.02 -5.86
N LEU A 341 -13.88 -9.42 -5.98
CA LEU A 341 -12.77 -10.03 -6.72
C LEU A 341 -12.48 -11.42 -6.18
N TRP A 342 -12.30 -11.54 -4.85
CA TRP A 342 -11.89 -12.79 -4.21
C TRP A 342 -12.99 -13.85 -4.07
N TRP A 343 -14.22 -13.58 -4.52
CA TRP A 343 -15.26 -14.60 -4.50
C TRP A 343 -15.08 -15.53 -5.69
N VAL A 344 -15.06 -16.83 -5.45
CA VAL A 344 -14.93 -17.86 -6.49
C VAL A 344 -16.26 -18.56 -6.66
N ALA A 345 -16.87 -18.53 -7.85
CA ALA A 345 -18.15 -19.18 -8.08
C ALA A 345 -17.95 -20.69 -8.26
N THR A 346 -18.67 -21.50 -7.50
CA THR A 346 -18.42 -22.96 -7.48
C THR A 346 -19.40 -23.76 -8.32
N SER A 347 -20.46 -23.14 -8.81
CA SER A 347 -21.35 -23.77 -9.79
C SER A 347 -20.85 -23.52 -11.21
N HIS A 348 -21.02 -24.52 -12.06
CA HIS A 348 -21.18 -24.34 -13.50
C HIS A 348 -22.65 -24.67 -13.80
N PRO A 349 -23.31 -24.07 -14.81
CA PRO A 349 -24.70 -24.37 -15.16
C PRO A 349 -25.00 -25.87 -15.33
N ASP A 350 -23.98 -26.67 -15.65
CA ASP A 350 -24.08 -28.11 -15.91
C ASP A 350 -23.65 -29.01 -14.72
N LEU A 351 -23.33 -28.44 -13.56
CA LEU A 351 -22.83 -29.19 -12.41
C LEU A 351 -23.70 -29.01 -11.18
N ALA A 352 -23.89 -30.10 -10.42
CA ALA A 352 -24.66 -30.07 -9.19
C ALA A 352 -24.00 -29.14 -8.14
N PRO A 353 -24.78 -28.42 -7.31
CA PRO A 353 -24.25 -27.57 -6.25
C PRO A 353 -23.34 -28.39 -5.31
N PHE A 354 -22.11 -27.92 -5.12
CA PHE A 354 -21.19 -28.52 -4.16
C PHE A 354 -21.56 -28.09 -2.73
N VAL A 355 -21.65 -29.07 -1.82
CA VAL A 355 -21.86 -28.84 -0.39
C VAL A 355 -20.61 -29.31 0.35
N GLY A 356 -19.79 -28.34 0.79
CA GLY A 356 -18.87 -28.48 1.93
C GLY A 356 -17.49 -29.11 1.69
N ASN A 357 -16.47 -28.37 2.13
CA ASN A 357 -15.06 -28.70 2.29
C ASN A 357 -14.71 -30.18 2.54
N ARG A 358 -13.68 -30.67 1.85
CA ARG A 358 -12.74 -31.65 2.42
C ARG A 358 -11.40 -30.95 2.68
N PRO A 359 -10.92 -30.88 3.93
CA PRO A 359 -9.55 -30.47 4.20
C PRO A 359 -8.57 -31.38 3.43
N GLY A 360 -7.73 -30.78 2.57
CA GLY A 360 -6.72 -31.50 1.80
C GLY A 360 -7.12 -31.95 0.39
N SER A 361 -8.28 -31.54 -0.15
CA SER A 361 -8.55 -31.74 -1.57
C SER A 361 -7.77 -30.72 -2.42
N SER A 362 -6.87 -31.20 -3.28
CA SER A 362 -6.38 -30.43 -4.41
C SER A 362 -7.60 -29.96 -5.23
N PRO A 363 -7.59 -28.75 -5.84
CA PRO A 363 -8.67 -28.33 -6.72
C PRO A 363 -8.70 -29.23 -7.96
N THR A 364 -9.37 -30.37 -7.87
CA THR A 364 -9.44 -31.36 -8.97
C THR A 364 -10.49 -30.96 -9.99
N HIS A 365 -11.37 -30.02 -9.65
CA HIS A 365 -12.45 -29.56 -10.50
C HIS A 365 -12.16 -28.16 -11.08
N GLN A 366 -12.50 -27.92 -12.35
CA GLN A 366 -12.19 -26.67 -13.06
C GLN A 366 -12.78 -25.42 -12.39
N CYS A 367 -13.99 -25.50 -11.82
CA CYS A 367 -14.60 -24.40 -11.07
C CYS A 367 -13.95 -24.15 -9.68
N GLU A 368 -12.99 -24.98 -9.27
CA GLU A 368 -12.19 -24.76 -8.07
C GLU A 368 -10.77 -24.32 -8.41
N LEU A 369 -10.42 -24.18 -9.70
CA LEU A 369 -9.14 -23.65 -10.15
C LEU A 369 -9.26 -22.14 -10.35
N ASP A 370 -8.38 -21.38 -9.72
CA ASP A 370 -8.27 -19.92 -9.91
C ASP A 370 -6.99 -19.61 -10.69
N ASP A 371 -7.18 -18.88 -11.80
CA ASP A 371 -6.14 -18.45 -12.73
C ASP A 371 -5.42 -17.17 -12.29
N GLY A 372 -5.72 -16.67 -11.08
CA GLY A 372 -5.15 -15.45 -10.52
C GLY A 372 -6.10 -14.26 -10.58
N THR A 373 -7.25 -14.38 -11.24
CA THR A 373 -8.25 -13.30 -11.31
C THR A 373 -9.49 -13.57 -10.45
N ALA A 374 -9.49 -14.67 -9.68
CA ALA A 374 -10.59 -15.16 -8.88
C ALA A 374 -11.90 -15.23 -9.70
N ALA A 375 -11.81 -15.86 -10.88
CA ALA A 375 -12.90 -15.99 -11.85
C ALA A 375 -13.44 -17.42 -12.04
N ALA A 376 -13.11 -18.38 -11.16
CA ALA A 376 -13.60 -19.74 -11.38
C ALA A 376 -15.13 -19.78 -11.29
N GLY A 377 -15.75 -20.46 -12.26
CA GLY A 377 -17.19 -20.73 -12.37
C GLY A 377 -18.10 -19.51 -12.63
N ASP A 378 -19.39 -19.79 -12.83
CA ASP A 378 -20.46 -18.80 -12.93
C ASP A 378 -21.66 -19.31 -12.10
N GLY A 379 -22.26 -18.46 -11.27
CA GLY A 379 -23.52 -18.78 -10.59
C GLY A 379 -23.61 -18.28 -9.15
N PRO A 380 -24.66 -18.67 -8.40
CA PRO A 380 -25.05 -18.05 -7.14
C PRO A 380 -24.34 -18.63 -5.90
N SER A 381 -23.56 -19.70 -6.06
CA SER A 381 -22.82 -20.35 -4.97
C SER A 381 -21.36 -19.92 -5.02
N PHE A 382 -20.83 -19.50 -3.87
CA PHE A 382 -19.48 -18.94 -3.78
C PHE A 382 -18.60 -19.65 -2.74
N ARG A 383 -17.30 -19.64 -3.02
CA ARG A 383 -16.18 -19.91 -2.11
C ARG A 383 -15.32 -18.64 -2.04
N LEU A 384 -14.37 -18.59 -1.10
CA LEU A 384 -13.46 -17.46 -0.97
C LEU A 384 -12.04 -17.85 -1.39
N ARG A 385 -11.45 -17.06 -2.28
CA ARG A 385 -9.99 -17.05 -2.50
C ARG A 385 -9.34 -16.36 -1.31
N ALA A 386 -8.81 -17.13 -0.36
CA ALA A 386 -7.87 -16.64 0.64
C ALA A 386 -6.48 -16.41 -0.01
N MET A 387 -5.48 -15.98 0.76
CA MET A 387 -4.17 -15.65 0.18
C MET A 387 -3.57 -16.79 -0.66
N PHE A 388 -3.60 -18.01 -0.13
CA PHE A 388 -2.97 -19.17 -0.76
C PHE A 388 -3.95 -20.26 -1.22
N ASP A 389 -5.19 -20.24 -0.73
CA ASP A 389 -6.14 -21.33 -0.88
C ASP A 389 -7.52 -20.83 -1.30
N ILE A 390 -8.34 -21.73 -1.83
CA ILE A 390 -9.79 -21.53 -1.95
C ILE A 390 -10.45 -22.29 -0.81
N ILE A 391 -11.19 -21.54 0.02
CA ILE A 391 -11.86 -22.07 1.22
C ILE A 391 -13.37 -21.95 1.07
N ASP A 392 -14.12 -22.68 1.90
CA ASP A 392 -15.56 -22.45 2.05
C ASP A 392 -15.81 -20.98 2.43
N MET A 393 -16.88 -20.40 1.88
CA MET A 393 -17.18 -18.98 2.07
C MET A 393 -17.41 -18.67 3.56
N PRO A 394 -16.57 -17.81 4.18
CA PRO A 394 -16.76 -17.41 5.56
C PRO A 394 -17.71 -16.22 5.59
N TRP A 395 -18.99 -16.50 5.84
CA TRP A 395 -20.07 -15.52 5.69
C TRP A 395 -20.05 -14.39 6.72
N ASP A 396 -19.40 -14.61 7.86
CA ASP A 396 -19.21 -13.68 8.96
C ASP A 396 -17.90 -12.87 8.89
N TRP A 397 -17.05 -13.12 7.90
CA TRP A 397 -15.88 -12.28 7.63
C TRP A 397 -16.29 -11.00 6.90
N PRO A 398 -15.52 -9.91 7.03
CA PRO A 398 -15.74 -8.72 6.25
C PRO A 398 -15.66 -9.02 4.75
N VAL A 399 -16.53 -8.39 3.96
CA VAL A 399 -16.39 -8.39 2.51
C VAL A 399 -15.18 -7.54 2.13
N GLU A 400 -14.36 -8.06 1.23
CA GLU A 400 -13.16 -7.38 0.75
C GLU A 400 -13.42 -6.84 -0.66
N VAL A 401 -13.49 -5.52 -0.77
CA VAL A 401 -13.87 -4.78 -1.98
C VAL A 401 -13.14 -3.44 -2.09
N ASN A 402 -13.08 -2.90 -3.30
CA ASN A 402 -12.57 -1.55 -3.52
C ASN A 402 -13.63 -0.46 -3.17
N TYR A 403 -13.23 0.81 -3.25
CA TYR A 403 -14.09 1.94 -2.91
C TYR A 403 -15.33 2.04 -3.82
N LEU A 404 -15.17 1.78 -5.12
CA LEU A 404 -16.23 1.89 -6.11
C LEU A 404 -17.34 0.86 -5.84
N GLU A 405 -16.95 -0.37 -5.51
CA GLU A 405 -17.84 -1.46 -5.10
C GLU A 405 -18.57 -1.12 -3.79
N ALA A 406 -17.87 -0.57 -2.78
CA ALA A 406 -18.47 -0.13 -1.52
C ALA A 406 -19.55 0.94 -1.74
N VAL A 407 -19.27 1.96 -2.55
CA VAL A 407 -20.24 3.00 -2.89
C VAL A 407 -21.44 2.42 -3.64
N ALA A 408 -21.22 1.51 -4.59
CA ALA A 408 -22.30 0.89 -5.35
C ALA A 408 -23.25 0.07 -4.45
N PHE A 409 -22.68 -0.72 -3.54
CA PHE A 409 -23.45 -1.43 -2.53
C PHE A 409 -24.27 -0.48 -1.66
N LEU A 410 -23.70 0.63 -1.19
CA LEU A 410 -24.40 1.57 -0.32
C LEU A 410 -25.50 2.34 -1.06
N ASN A 411 -25.33 2.64 -2.35
CA ASN A 411 -26.39 3.21 -3.17
C ASN A 411 -27.58 2.23 -3.29
N TRP A 412 -27.31 0.95 -3.57
CA TRP A 412 -28.33 -0.11 -3.62
C TRP A 412 -29.03 -0.29 -2.26
N LYS A 413 -28.26 -0.40 -1.17
CA LYS A 413 -28.79 -0.57 0.19
C LYS A 413 -29.66 0.62 0.59
N SER A 414 -29.21 1.84 0.27
CA SER A 414 -29.96 3.06 0.54
C SER A 414 -31.31 3.08 -0.17
N ALA A 415 -31.34 2.67 -1.44
CA ALA A 415 -32.58 2.60 -2.21
C ALA A 415 -33.55 1.53 -1.67
N ARG A 416 -33.03 0.39 -1.20
CA ARG A 416 -33.86 -0.69 -0.62
C ARG A 416 -34.43 -0.34 0.74
N GLU A 417 -33.65 0.33 1.60
CA GLU A 417 -34.04 0.60 2.99
C GLU A 417 -34.65 1.98 3.20
N GLY A 418 -34.58 2.88 2.20
CA GLY A 418 -35.07 4.25 2.32
C GLY A 418 -34.23 5.13 3.26
N VAL A 419 -33.01 4.69 3.59
CA VAL A 419 -32.06 5.39 4.46
C VAL A 419 -30.86 5.79 3.62
N GLN A 420 -30.34 7.01 3.79
CA GLN A 420 -29.13 7.44 3.09
C GLN A 420 -27.89 6.93 3.82
N TYR A 421 -27.21 5.96 3.23
CA TYR A 421 -25.92 5.46 3.69
C TYR A 421 -24.75 6.03 2.89
N ARG A 422 -23.58 6.03 3.51
CA ARG A 422 -22.27 6.34 2.91
C ARG A 422 -21.16 5.69 3.72
N VAL A 423 -19.97 5.60 3.15
CA VAL A 423 -18.76 5.30 3.93
C VAL A 423 -18.47 6.45 4.90
N PRO A 424 -17.83 6.19 6.06
CA PRO A 424 -17.52 7.22 7.05
C PRO A 424 -16.50 8.24 6.55
N THR A 425 -16.47 9.41 7.17
CA THR A 425 -15.29 10.28 7.08
C THR A 425 -14.15 9.77 7.98
N GLU A 426 -12.92 10.24 7.77
CA GLU A 426 -11.80 9.98 8.68
C GLU A 426 -12.16 10.42 10.11
N ALA A 427 -12.75 11.62 10.27
CA ALA A 427 -13.15 12.15 11.56
C ALA A 427 -14.22 11.28 12.27
N GLU A 428 -15.23 10.79 11.54
CA GLU A 428 -16.24 9.87 12.07
C GLU A 428 -15.62 8.53 12.48
N TYR A 429 -14.67 8.03 11.68
CA TYR A 429 -13.92 6.82 12.03
C TYR A 429 -13.15 6.99 13.34
N HIS A 430 -12.50 8.14 13.57
CA HIS A 430 -11.82 8.41 14.84
C HIS A 430 -12.78 8.43 16.04
N LEU A 431 -14.00 8.95 15.90
CA LEU A 431 -15.02 8.89 16.95
C LEU A 431 -15.50 7.45 17.21
N MET A 432 -15.69 6.64 16.16
CA MET A 432 -16.05 5.22 16.32
C MET A 432 -14.92 4.40 16.96
N ARG A 433 -13.65 4.71 16.64
CA ARG A 433 -12.48 4.08 17.25
C ARG A 433 -12.34 4.42 18.72
N ALA A 434 -12.76 5.62 19.12
CA ALA A 434 -12.76 6.13 20.49
C ALA A 434 -11.36 6.04 21.17
N SER A 435 -10.30 6.32 20.40
CA SER A 435 -8.95 6.45 20.96
C SER A 435 -8.81 7.77 21.74
N PRO A 436 -7.98 7.82 22.80
CA PRO A 436 -7.64 9.06 23.47
C PRO A 436 -7.01 10.09 22.53
N ASN A 437 -7.28 11.38 22.79
CA ASN A 437 -6.68 12.47 22.04
C ASN A 437 -5.16 12.53 22.33
N PRO A 438 -4.29 12.36 21.32
CA PRO A 438 -2.84 12.39 21.52
C PRO A 438 -2.31 13.77 21.92
N TYR A 439 -3.08 14.85 21.72
CA TYR A 439 -2.70 16.22 22.07
C TYR A 439 -3.25 16.70 23.42
N ASP A 440 -4.02 15.87 24.13
CA ASP A 440 -4.55 16.23 25.44
C ASP A 440 -3.45 16.14 26.53
N GLU A 441 -3.29 17.21 27.31
CA GLU A 441 -2.21 17.30 28.32
C GLU A 441 -2.39 16.29 29.47
N ALA A 442 -3.63 16.02 29.87
CA ALA A 442 -3.91 15.05 30.94
C ALA A 442 -3.67 13.62 30.45
N GLU A 443 -3.98 13.32 29.18
CA GLU A 443 -3.61 12.07 28.53
C GLU A 443 -2.08 11.92 28.45
N ARG A 444 -1.36 12.95 27.98
CA ARG A 444 0.11 12.95 27.84
C ARG A 444 0.87 12.79 29.15
N ALA A 445 0.30 13.26 30.26
CA ALA A 445 0.91 13.12 31.58
C ALA A 445 0.87 11.68 32.13
N ARG A 446 0.11 10.77 31.51
CA ARG A 446 0.01 9.39 31.99
C ARG A 446 1.23 8.55 31.57
N PRO A 447 1.71 7.65 32.44
CA PRO A 447 2.87 6.79 32.12
C PRO A 447 2.68 5.87 30.91
N ASP A 448 1.43 5.46 30.63
CA ASP A 448 1.03 4.56 29.56
C ASP A 448 0.43 5.28 28.34
N TYR A 449 0.61 6.61 28.26
CA TYR A 449 0.08 7.47 27.20
C TYR A 449 0.27 6.90 25.78
N ALA A 450 1.50 6.51 25.44
CA ALA A 450 1.84 6.03 24.11
C ALA A 450 1.03 4.77 23.73
N ALA A 451 0.94 3.79 24.63
CA ALA A 451 0.18 2.56 24.41
C ALA A 451 -1.33 2.77 24.36
N ARG A 452 -1.83 3.83 25.01
CA ARG A 452 -3.25 4.19 24.97
C ARG A 452 -3.65 4.91 23.68
N CYS A 453 -2.75 5.72 23.10
CA CYS A 453 -2.98 6.41 21.83
C CYS A 453 -2.61 5.57 20.60
N GLU A 454 -1.59 4.72 20.73
CA GLU A 454 -1.08 3.85 19.67
C GLU A 454 -1.19 2.37 20.05
N ARG A 455 -2.12 1.67 19.41
CA ARG A 455 -2.37 0.25 19.69
C ARG A 455 -1.21 -0.65 19.31
N THR A 456 -0.34 -0.29 18.36
CA THR A 456 0.82 -1.12 18.00
C THR A 456 1.90 -1.19 19.10
N MET A 457 1.76 -0.36 20.14
CA MET A 457 2.59 -0.38 21.35
C MET A 457 2.03 -1.30 22.45
N LEU A 458 0.88 -1.95 22.22
CA LEU A 458 0.31 -2.94 23.13
C LEU A 458 0.94 -4.31 22.86
N ASP A 459 1.16 -5.10 23.92
CA ASP A 459 1.60 -6.50 23.80
C ASP A 459 0.56 -7.37 23.07
N GLU A 460 -0.73 -7.10 23.31
CA GLU A 460 -1.83 -7.72 22.57
C GLU A 460 -2.76 -6.63 22.02
N VAL A 461 -2.71 -6.47 20.71
CA VAL A 461 -3.62 -5.58 19.98
C VAL A 461 -5.03 -6.20 20.00
N PRO A 462 -6.07 -5.47 20.44
CA PRO A 462 -7.46 -5.95 20.42
C PRO A 462 -8.05 -5.83 19.01
N GLY A 463 -7.51 -6.62 18.07
CA GLY A 463 -7.88 -6.68 16.66
C GLY A 463 -7.03 -7.68 15.88
N ASN A 464 -7.49 -8.06 14.69
CA ASN A 464 -6.71 -8.93 13.80
C ASN A 464 -5.67 -8.09 13.04
N THR A 465 -4.42 -8.09 13.48
CA THR A 465 -3.28 -7.41 12.83
C THR A 465 -2.04 -8.28 12.95
N ASN A 466 -0.91 -7.85 12.38
CA ASN A 466 0.39 -8.49 12.54
C ASN A 466 0.36 -9.99 12.22
N LEU A 467 -0.37 -10.38 11.17
CA LEU A 467 -0.49 -11.78 10.73
C LEU A 467 -0.93 -12.73 11.86
N ARG A 468 -1.72 -12.26 12.84
CA ARG A 468 -2.37 -13.12 13.84
C ARG A 468 -3.14 -14.24 13.15
N PHE A 469 -3.79 -13.89 12.05
CA PHE A 469 -4.26 -14.80 11.03
C PHE A 469 -3.76 -14.34 9.66
N ALA A 470 -3.46 -15.28 8.76
CA ALA A 470 -3.13 -15.00 7.36
C ALA A 470 -4.38 -14.74 6.50
N SER A 471 -5.42 -14.16 7.11
CA SER A 471 -6.74 -13.89 6.53
C SER A 471 -7.49 -12.89 7.41
N ALA A 472 -8.60 -12.37 6.87
CA ALA A 472 -9.63 -11.74 7.68
C ALA A 472 -10.20 -12.74 8.73
N SER A 473 -10.96 -12.21 9.68
CA SER A 473 -11.60 -12.95 10.76
C SER A 473 -13.08 -12.57 10.91
N PRO A 474 -13.90 -13.34 11.65
CA PRO A 474 -15.28 -12.97 11.96
C PRO A 474 -15.35 -11.57 12.56
N VAL A 475 -16.32 -10.78 12.10
CA VAL A 475 -16.45 -9.35 12.48
C VAL A 475 -16.74 -9.11 13.96
N ASP A 476 -17.06 -10.15 14.71
CA ASP A 476 -17.35 -10.12 16.14
C ASP A 476 -16.30 -10.85 17.00
N MET A 477 -15.17 -11.24 16.40
CA MET A 477 -14.11 -12.01 17.08
C MET A 477 -13.38 -11.22 18.18
N PHE A 478 -13.14 -9.93 17.95
CA PHE A 478 -12.38 -9.06 18.86
C PHE A 478 -13.32 -8.12 19.62
N PRO A 479 -12.96 -7.66 20.83
CA PRO A 479 -13.82 -6.76 21.59
C PRO A 479 -14.05 -5.43 20.86
N PRO A 480 -15.23 -4.80 21.01
CA PRO A 480 -15.51 -3.51 20.41
C PRO A 480 -14.68 -2.38 21.05
N SER A 481 -14.61 -1.25 20.35
CA SER A 481 -14.18 0.02 20.93
C SER A 481 -15.09 0.46 22.08
N ALA A 482 -14.64 1.46 22.86
CA ALA A 482 -15.47 2.06 23.90
C ALA A 482 -16.76 2.70 23.34
N ALA A 483 -16.81 3.01 22.05
CA ALA A 483 -18.01 3.49 21.35
C ALA A 483 -18.90 2.36 20.80
N GLY A 484 -18.55 1.09 21.03
CA GLY A 484 -19.36 -0.07 20.66
C GLY A 484 -19.10 -0.64 19.26
N PHE A 485 -18.01 -0.23 18.59
CA PHE A 485 -17.69 -0.65 17.22
C PHE A 485 -16.59 -1.71 17.17
N TYR A 486 -16.87 -2.82 16.49
CA TYR A 486 -15.93 -3.91 16.27
C TYR A 486 -14.97 -3.60 15.12
N ASP A 487 -13.78 -4.20 15.10
CA ASP A 487 -12.79 -4.04 14.02
C ASP A 487 -12.53 -2.57 13.68
N THR A 488 -12.45 -1.71 14.69
CA THR A 488 -11.93 -0.34 14.52
C THR A 488 -10.41 -0.32 14.38
N HIS A 489 -9.77 -1.48 14.44
CA HIS A 489 -8.35 -1.67 14.24
C HIS A 489 -8.10 -3.10 13.75
N GLY A 490 -7.44 -3.24 12.61
CA GLY A 490 -7.21 -4.52 11.95
C GLY A 490 -8.43 -5.10 11.24
N ASN A 491 -8.33 -6.39 10.94
CA ASN A 491 -9.18 -7.18 10.07
C ASN A 491 -9.02 -6.74 8.61
N VAL A 492 -9.58 -5.61 8.19
CA VAL A 492 -9.37 -5.04 6.85
C VAL A 492 -9.26 -3.53 6.95
N PHE A 493 -8.50 -2.92 6.04
CA PHE A 493 -8.54 -1.48 5.87
C PHE A 493 -9.97 -1.00 5.64
N GLN A 494 -10.31 0.15 6.22
CA GLN A 494 -11.62 0.77 6.07
C GLN A 494 -11.54 1.96 5.14
N TRP A 495 -12.31 1.94 4.06
CA TRP A 495 -12.48 3.08 3.16
C TRP A 495 -13.16 4.25 3.87
N CYS A 496 -12.60 5.45 3.68
CA CYS A 496 -13.19 6.73 4.03
C CYS A 496 -13.64 7.49 2.77
N CYS A 497 -14.68 8.32 2.88
CA CYS A 497 -15.13 9.15 1.74
C CYS A 497 -14.17 10.30 1.43
N ASP A 498 -13.34 10.68 2.39
CA ASP A 498 -12.33 11.72 2.25
C ASP A 498 -11.35 11.37 1.12
N HIS A 499 -11.08 12.34 0.26
CA HIS A 499 -9.91 12.30 -0.62
C HIS A 499 -8.63 12.30 0.23
N PHE A 500 -7.52 11.81 -0.32
CA PHE A 500 -6.25 11.99 0.37
C PHE A 500 -5.91 13.48 0.50
N TYR A 501 -5.64 13.91 1.73
CA TYR A 501 -5.30 15.29 2.06
C TYR A 501 -4.22 15.33 3.13
N VAL A 502 -3.51 16.45 3.21
CA VAL A 502 -2.44 16.68 4.20
C VAL A 502 -2.97 17.40 5.44
N LEU A 503 -2.37 17.09 6.59
CA LEU A 503 -2.70 17.76 7.84
C LEU A 503 -1.99 19.13 7.94
N PRO A 504 -2.57 20.08 8.69
CA PRO A 504 -1.88 21.31 9.02
C PRO A 504 -0.53 21.06 9.69
N GLY A 505 0.53 21.64 9.11
CA GLY A 505 1.91 21.42 9.53
C GLY A 505 2.64 20.30 8.79
N PHE A 506 2.01 19.70 7.76
CA PHE A 506 2.65 18.74 6.86
C PHE A 506 3.97 19.27 6.29
N LYS A 507 4.99 18.42 6.30
CA LYS A 507 6.29 18.67 5.71
C LYS A 507 6.77 17.41 5.02
N ILE A 508 7.16 17.55 3.77
CA ILE A 508 7.79 16.48 3.00
C ILE A 508 9.10 16.07 3.67
N HIS A 509 9.32 14.77 3.82
CA HIS A 509 10.60 14.26 4.32
C HIS A 509 11.61 14.09 3.18
N TYR A 510 12.77 14.75 3.26
CA TYR A 510 13.75 14.77 2.16
C TYR A 510 14.29 13.39 1.73
N LEU A 511 14.27 12.40 2.62
CA LEU A 511 14.65 11.03 2.25
C LEU A 511 13.63 10.37 1.31
N TYR A 512 12.38 10.80 1.30
CA TYR A 512 11.32 10.19 0.50
C TYR A 512 10.27 11.24 0.13
N ASP A 513 10.64 12.12 -0.79
CA ASP A 513 9.87 13.29 -1.18
C ASP A 513 8.62 12.99 -2.02
N ASP A 514 8.62 11.85 -2.70
CA ASP A 514 7.55 11.30 -3.52
C ASP A 514 6.69 10.25 -2.81
N TYR A 515 6.83 10.05 -1.48
CA TYR A 515 6.00 9.07 -0.75
C TYR A 515 4.51 9.47 -0.71
N SER A 516 4.21 10.66 -0.19
CA SER A 516 2.82 11.13 -0.02
C SER A 516 2.38 12.10 -1.12
N THR A 517 3.30 12.89 -1.68
CA THR A 517 2.96 14.01 -2.56
C THR A 517 2.26 13.62 -3.87
N PRO A 518 2.58 12.49 -4.53
CA PRO A 518 1.89 12.11 -5.76
C PRO A 518 0.42 11.70 -5.54
N LEU A 519 0.06 11.36 -4.30
CA LEU A 519 -1.28 10.90 -3.92
C LEU A 519 -2.26 12.07 -3.72
N MET A 520 -1.75 13.31 -3.69
CA MET A 520 -2.51 14.54 -3.50
C MET A 520 -3.12 15.03 -4.82
N ASP A 521 -3.82 14.14 -5.53
CA ASP A 521 -4.28 14.36 -6.90
C ASP A 521 -5.81 14.38 -7.04
N GLY A 522 -6.55 14.16 -5.95
CA GLY A 522 -8.02 14.09 -5.93
C GLY A 522 -8.61 12.76 -6.42
N TRP A 523 -7.76 11.79 -6.77
CA TRP A 523 -8.17 10.47 -7.24
C TRP A 523 -7.93 9.36 -6.21
N HIS A 524 -7.14 9.65 -5.18
CA HIS A 524 -6.93 8.75 -4.05
C HIS A 524 -7.93 9.06 -2.93
N ASN A 525 -8.40 7.99 -2.28
CA ASN A 525 -9.24 8.06 -1.10
C ASN A 525 -8.49 7.51 0.11
N LEU A 526 -8.82 8.01 1.30
CA LEU A 526 -8.21 7.55 2.54
C LEU A 526 -8.66 6.11 2.90
N LEU A 527 -7.71 5.33 3.38
CA LEU A 527 -7.92 4.06 4.08
C LEU A 527 -7.30 4.13 5.46
N VAL A 528 -8.02 3.62 6.44
CA VAL A 528 -7.63 3.69 7.86
C VAL A 528 -7.80 2.34 8.56
N GLY A 529 -7.14 2.20 9.71
CA GLY A 529 -7.36 1.12 10.66
C GLY A 529 -6.48 -0.12 10.54
N GLY A 530 -5.74 -0.29 9.44
CA GLY A 530 -4.94 -1.49 9.20
C GLY A 530 -5.80 -2.71 8.82
N ALA A 531 -5.16 -3.68 8.18
CA ALA A 531 -5.72 -5.00 7.88
C ALA A 531 -5.06 -6.10 8.73
N TRP A 532 -5.50 -7.34 8.54
CA TRP A 532 -4.97 -8.53 9.22
C TRP A 532 -3.47 -8.75 9.03
N ILE A 533 -2.88 -8.29 7.92
CA ILE A 533 -1.44 -8.36 7.66
C ILE A 533 -0.67 -7.13 8.13
N SER A 534 -1.33 -5.99 8.32
CA SER A 534 -0.66 -4.74 8.62
C SER A 534 0.16 -4.89 9.90
N SER A 535 1.37 -4.33 9.87
CA SER A 535 2.30 -4.31 11.00
C SER A 535 3.05 -2.98 11.03
N GLY A 536 3.67 -2.66 12.18
CA GLY A 536 4.39 -1.40 12.34
C GLY A 536 3.51 -0.18 12.05
N SER A 537 4.03 0.80 11.31
CA SER A 537 3.33 2.04 10.98
C SER A 537 2.06 1.80 10.15
N PHE A 538 1.97 0.72 9.39
CA PHE A 538 0.77 0.43 8.58
C PHE A 538 -0.41 -0.06 9.41
N ALA A 539 -0.13 -0.64 10.59
CA ALA A 539 -1.14 -0.95 11.60
C ALA A 539 -1.37 0.22 12.58
N SER A 540 -0.63 1.32 12.46
CA SER A 540 -0.67 2.45 13.40
C SER A 540 -2.07 3.03 13.57
N SER A 541 -2.35 3.51 14.77
CA SER A 541 -3.54 4.33 15.06
C SER A 541 -3.43 5.73 14.41
N PHE A 542 -2.27 6.10 13.91
CA PHE A 542 -2.02 7.31 13.12
C PHE A 542 -1.93 7.06 11.62
N ALA A 543 -1.98 5.80 11.16
CA ALA A 543 -1.82 5.47 9.75
C ALA A 543 -2.88 6.17 8.89
N ARG A 544 -2.41 6.91 7.87
CA ARG A 544 -3.25 7.56 6.86
C ARG A 544 -2.82 7.07 5.48
N ASN A 545 -3.40 5.96 5.06
CA ASN A 545 -3.06 5.33 3.78
C ASN A 545 -3.97 5.87 2.68
N ALA A 546 -3.49 5.86 1.45
CA ALA A 546 -4.24 6.37 0.32
C ALA A 546 -4.04 5.48 -0.90
N PHE A 547 -5.14 5.12 -1.54
CA PHE A 547 -5.13 4.31 -2.74
C PHE A 547 -6.14 4.83 -3.76
N ARG A 548 -5.89 4.54 -5.04
CA ARG A 548 -6.87 4.73 -6.11
C ARG A 548 -8.12 3.93 -5.76
N ARG A 549 -9.29 4.51 -6.02
CA ARG A 549 -10.60 3.92 -5.68
C ARG A 549 -10.85 2.52 -6.23
N HIS A 550 -10.18 2.17 -7.33
CA HIS A 550 -10.32 0.89 -8.01
C HIS A 550 -9.27 -0.14 -7.62
N PHE A 551 -8.25 0.23 -6.84
CA PHE A 551 -7.21 -0.69 -6.41
C PHE A 551 -7.78 -1.72 -5.45
N GLN A 552 -7.36 -2.96 -5.66
CA GLN A 552 -7.67 -4.07 -4.78
C GLN A 552 -6.64 -4.07 -3.66
N GLN A 553 -7.11 -4.06 -2.43
CA GLN A 553 -6.31 -4.12 -1.21
C GLN A 553 -6.95 -5.13 -0.25
N GLN A 554 -6.35 -5.35 0.91
CA GLN A 554 -7.02 -6.03 2.04
C GLN A 554 -8.03 -5.06 2.68
N SER A 555 -8.98 -4.56 1.89
CA SER A 555 -9.88 -3.45 2.25
C SER A 555 -11.34 -3.88 2.23
N GLY A 556 -12.08 -3.43 3.23
CA GLY A 556 -13.53 -3.48 3.29
C GLY A 556 -14.08 -2.12 3.68
N PHE A 557 -15.29 -2.09 4.23
CA PHE A 557 -15.90 -0.83 4.62
C PHE A 557 -16.95 -1.01 5.71
N ARG A 558 -17.23 0.12 6.35
CA ARG A 558 -18.35 0.35 7.25
C ARG A 558 -19.26 1.38 6.60
N TYR A 559 -20.52 1.45 7.03
CA TYR A 559 -21.41 2.52 6.61
C TYR A 559 -21.94 3.33 7.78
N VAL A 560 -22.21 4.60 7.48
CA VAL A 560 -22.81 5.54 8.41
C VAL A 560 -24.04 6.19 7.79
N THR A 561 -24.89 6.76 8.64
CA THR A 561 -25.98 7.63 8.26
C THR A 561 -26.06 8.81 9.23
N SER A 562 -26.39 9.98 8.71
CA SER A 562 -26.46 11.22 9.48
C SER A 562 -27.58 12.10 8.95
N ALA A 563 -28.25 12.85 9.84
CA ALA A 563 -29.32 13.79 9.46
C ALA A 563 -28.77 14.98 8.65
N LEU A 564 -27.52 15.36 8.93
CA LEU A 564 -26.73 16.27 8.12
C LEU A 564 -25.85 15.42 7.21
N VAL A 565 -26.08 15.46 5.90
CA VAL A 565 -25.07 14.98 4.97
C VAL A 565 -23.94 16.00 5.07
N ALA A 566 -22.90 15.67 5.83
CA ALA A 566 -21.66 16.42 5.73
C ALA A 566 -21.18 16.25 4.29
N THR A 567 -21.50 17.24 3.45
CA THR A 567 -20.72 17.49 2.26
C THR A 567 -19.37 17.93 2.80
N GLU A 568 -18.38 17.05 2.83
CA GLU A 568 -17.03 17.57 2.99
C GLU A 568 -16.83 18.62 1.89
N GLU A 569 -16.47 19.82 2.31
CA GLU A 569 -16.14 20.95 1.46
C GLU A 569 -14.86 20.72 0.64
N TYR A 570 -14.33 19.50 0.59
CA TYR A 570 -13.49 19.09 -0.52
C TYR A 570 -14.39 18.68 -1.67
N ALA A 571 -15.02 19.67 -2.30
CA ALA A 571 -15.22 19.54 -3.72
C ALA A 571 -13.83 19.20 -4.28
N GLY A 572 -13.67 18.05 -4.93
CA GLY A 572 -12.55 17.77 -5.82
C GLY A 572 -12.45 18.77 -6.99
N GLN A 573 -12.89 20.02 -6.80
CA GLN A 573 -12.51 21.17 -7.59
C GLN A 573 -11.00 21.32 -7.42
N HIS A 574 -10.24 20.79 -8.37
CA HIS A 574 -9.22 21.50 -9.12
C HIS A 574 -8.26 22.43 -8.34
N THR A 575 -8.03 22.22 -7.05
CA THR A 575 -7.29 23.14 -6.17
C THR A 575 -5.81 22.84 -6.10
N VAL A 576 -5.38 21.77 -6.75
CA VAL A 576 -4.10 21.78 -7.45
C VAL A 576 -4.44 21.79 -8.93
N LYS A 577 -4.18 22.90 -9.61
CA LYS A 577 -3.92 22.86 -11.06
C LYS A 577 -2.80 21.84 -11.22
N ASN A 578 -3.16 20.60 -11.57
CA ASN A 578 -2.33 19.40 -11.51
C ASN A 578 -0.85 19.77 -11.62
N MET A 579 -0.14 19.83 -10.47
CA MET A 579 1.28 20.23 -10.49
C MET A 579 2.07 19.35 -11.45
N TRP A 580 1.60 18.10 -11.61
CA TRP A 580 2.15 17.07 -12.48
C TRP A 580 1.66 17.08 -13.93
N GLU A 581 0.60 17.83 -14.29
CA GLU A 581 0.30 18.07 -15.72
C GLU A 581 1.29 19.05 -16.36
N GLY A 582 2.07 19.78 -15.55
CA GLY A 582 3.16 20.67 -15.99
C GLY A 582 4.58 20.11 -15.78
N ILE A 583 4.77 19.07 -14.96
CA ILE A 583 6.10 18.48 -14.68
C ILE A 583 6.55 17.48 -15.78
N ARG A 584 5.78 17.31 -16.86
CA ARG A 584 6.30 16.65 -18.05
C ARG A 584 7.51 17.40 -18.65
N ASP A 585 7.59 18.72 -18.44
CA ASP A 585 8.70 19.56 -18.93
C ASP A 585 9.88 19.68 -17.94
N LEU A 586 9.71 19.35 -16.65
CA LEU A 586 10.76 19.49 -15.62
C LEU A 586 11.59 18.21 -15.43
N SER A 587 11.04 17.03 -15.76
CA SER A 587 11.83 15.79 -15.81
C SER A 587 12.76 15.75 -17.04
N GLU A 588 12.40 16.43 -18.15
CA GLU A 588 13.28 16.57 -19.31
C GLU A 588 14.55 17.40 -19.01
N ASP A 589 14.51 18.28 -18.00
CA ASP A 589 15.67 19.09 -17.59
C ASP A 589 16.60 18.42 -16.56
N LEU A 590 16.22 17.26 -15.98
CA LEU A 590 17.08 16.49 -15.07
C LEU A 590 17.94 15.43 -15.78
N ASP A 591 17.69 15.17 -17.06
CA ASP A 591 18.39 14.14 -17.84
C ASP A 591 19.69 14.59 -18.52
N THR A 592 20.17 15.82 -18.29
CA THR A 592 21.40 16.32 -18.94
C THR A 592 22.53 16.79 -18.02
N ALA A 593 22.49 16.55 -16.70
CA ALA A 593 23.56 17.02 -15.81
C ALA A 593 24.06 15.98 -14.79
N TYR A 594 24.84 14.99 -15.24
CA TYR A 594 25.75 14.26 -14.36
C TYR A 594 26.91 15.18 -13.92
N THR A 595 26.77 15.84 -12.77
CA THR A 595 27.88 16.51 -12.06
C THR A 595 28.30 15.64 -10.86
N PRO A 596 29.59 15.37 -10.63
CA PRO A 596 30.04 14.57 -9.48
C PRO A 596 29.68 15.21 -8.12
N ARG A 597 29.25 14.38 -7.16
CA ARG A 597 28.76 14.73 -5.80
C ARG A 597 29.70 15.59 -4.95
N ALA A 598 30.96 15.78 -5.33
CA ALA A 598 31.88 16.68 -4.63
C ALA A 598 31.49 18.16 -4.75
N GLU A 599 30.63 18.53 -5.71
CA GLU A 599 30.11 19.90 -5.90
C GLU A 599 28.66 20.09 -5.42
N LEU A 600 28.04 19.04 -4.85
CA LEU A 600 26.63 19.04 -4.42
C LEU A 600 26.42 19.19 -2.89
N LEU A 601 27.48 19.51 -2.14
CA LEU A 601 27.34 19.94 -0.75
C LEU A 601 27.40 21.47 -0.72
N PRO A 602 26.46 22.17 -0.08
CA PRO A 602 26.68 23.58 0.19
C PRO A 602 27.90 23.70 1.13
N PRO A 603 28.82 24.66 0.91
CA PRO A 603 29.71 25.06 1.99
C PRO A 603 28.84 25.51 3.17
N ALA A 604 29.32 25.24 4.38
CA ALA A 604 28.68 25.71 5.59
C ALA A 604 28.36 27.22 5.48
N ALA A 605 27.12 27.56 5.85
CA ALA A 605 26.51 28.89 5.95
C ALA A 605 26.12 29.62 4.63
N GLY A 606 24.80 29.68 4.39
CA GLY A 606 24.14 30.62 3.47
C GLY A 606 23.59 30.01 2.18
N ALA A 607 22.34 29.53 2.18
CA ALA A 607 21.64 29.05 0.98
C ALA A 607 20.85 30.19 0.30
N PRO A 608 20.80 30.28 -1.05
CA PRO A 608 19.76 31.04 -1.73
C PRO A 608 18.52 30.14 -1.96
N ALA A 609 17.38 30.57 -1.46
CA ALA A 609 16.08 29.98 -1.78
C ALA A 609 15.70 30.26 -3.25
N GLY A 610 15.16 29.28 -4.00
CA GLY A 610 14.35 29.63 -5.18
C GLY A 610 14.26 28.71 -6.40
N GLY A 611 14.52 27.40 -6.34
CA GLY A 611 14.19 26.48 -7.45
C GLY A 611 12.68 26.37 -7.70
N GLU A 612 12.23 26.06 -8.92
CA GLU A 612 10.80 25.84 -9.20
C GLU A 612 10.23 24.65 -8.42
N TYR A 613 11.03 23.59 -8.25
CA TYR A 613 10.68 22.45 -7.40
C TYR A 613 10.55 22.85 -5.92
N ASP A 614 11.50 23.62 -5.37
CA ASP A 614 11.41 24.14 -4.00
C ASP A 614 10.20 25.05 -3.81
N LYS A 615 9.83 25.84 -4.83
CA LYS A 615 8.62 26.67 -4.83
C LYS A 615 7.35 25.83 -4.87
N ALA A 616 7.33 24.74 -5.63
CA ALA A 616 6.21 23.80 -5.68
C ALA A 616 6.02 23.09 -4.33
N ILE A 617 7.10 22.57 -3.74
CA ILE A 617 7.09 21.99 -2.39
C ILE A 617 6.64 23.02 -1.35
N ALA A 618 7.20 24.23 -1.39
CA ALA A 618 6.83 25.29 -0.45
C ALA A 618 5.36 25.70 -0.63
N ALA A 619 4.83 25.70 -1.86
CA ALA A 619 3.42 25.98 -2.13
C ALA A 619 2.50 24.88 -1.55
N VAL A 620 2.85 23.60 -1.70
CA VAL A 620 2.12 22.49 -1.06
C VAL A 620 2.13 22.63 0.45
N CYS A 621 3.31 22.85 1.04
CA CYS A 621 3.47 22.98 2.49
C CYS A 621 2.75 24.24 3.03
N ALA A 622 2.73 25.34 2.25
CA ALA A 622 2.04 26.57 2.63
C ALA A 622 0.52 26.43 2.52
N ALA A 623 0.00 25.77 1.48
CA ALA A 623 -1.42 25.48 1.33
C ALA A 623 -1.95 24.54 2.42
N ALA A 624 -1.10 23.65 2.94
CA ALA A 624 -1.43 22.84 4.10
C ALA A 624 -1.47 23.64 5.42
N ALA A 625 -0.73 24.75 5.52
CA ALA A 625 -0.61 25.55 6.74
C ALA A 625 -1.70 26.62 6.90
N SER A 626 -2.42 26.95 5.81
CA SER A 626 -3.60 27.83 5.80
C SER A 626 -4.88 27.05 6.06
#